data_AF-A0A966J4I4-F1
#
_entry.id   AF-A0A966J4I4-F1
#
_cell.length_a   1.000
_cell.length_b   1.000
_cell.length_c   1.000
_cell.angle_alpha   90.00
_cell.angle_beta   90.00
_cell.angle_gamma   90.00
#
_symmetry.space_group_name_H-M   'P 1'
#
loop_
_entity.id
_entity.type
_entity.pdbx_description
1 polymer ?
#
loop_
_entity_poly.entity_id
_entity_poly.type
_entity_poly.pdbx_seq_one_letter_code
_entity_poly.pdbx_strand_id
1 'polypeptide(L)'
;IAPLALDYGVTKRLSLRVVVPYAESRDVSQLVLNRNGTGANVGRNPAYETTGAAVRASNGALIGQIESARAALAAEIARCTNATASGCDAVRANPAGAQALVSRAQQTRSHLVTVYGDGTRGGSPVVPLTGSTVHAAVVAGIAALRADFGAFGITNIAAGVQPAAATVVFGPGGIGTIAGDTSFGVGYRQLGNTRRAGVGDVDVTATLLLFDSFRADQVKRLLSPTRAVRSNVTLGWRFGTAGADRTEDAFDVPIGEGANALLVRSTTDILFNRWAWVSATVRAAQPMADRIAVSLPLRNEAGTFGAPVSAVSAARTLGRRLDVELAPRMSIGRRRSGYRFPRCRATCAAARAFRPR
;
A
#
# COMPACT_ATOMS: atom_id res chain seq x y z
N ILE A 1 3.78 5.01 19.36
CA ILE A 1 2.63 4.51 20.16
C ILE A 1 2.65 5.22 21.51
N ALA A 2 1.52 5.79 21.92
CA ALA A 2 1.34 6.43 23.23
C ALA A 2 0.13 5.78 23.94
N PRO A 3 0.33 4.95 24.97
CA PRO A 3 -0.78 4.31 25.67
C PRO A 3 -1.35 5.23 26.75
N LEU A 4 -2.67 5.36 26.77
CA LEU A 4 -3.43 5.92 27.89
C LEU A 4 -3.85 4.76 28.78
N ALA A 5 -3.45 4.76 30.05
CA ALA A 5 -3.81 3.71 31.00
C ALA A 5 -4.51 4.31 32.22
N LEU A 6 -5.61 3.68 32.63
CA LEU A 6 -6.32 3.98 33.87
C LEU A 6 -6.31 2.73 34.74
N ASP A 7 -5.73 2.86 35.94
CA ASP A 7 -5.67 1.82 36.95
C ASP A 7 -6.59 2.20 38.13
N TYR A 8 -7.47 1.28 38.53
CA TYR A 8 -8.37 1.45 39.66
C TYR A 8 -8.24 0.29 40.64
N GLY A 9 -7.77 0.58 41.85
CA GLY A 9 -7.74 -0.40 42.93
C GLY A 9 -9.13 -0.59 43.54
N VAL A 10 -9.75 -1.75 43.34
CA VAL A 10 -11.06 -2.07 43.91
C VAL A 10 -10.91 -2.53 45.36
N THR A 11 -9.93 -3.40 45.63
CA THR A 11 -9.61 -3.89 46.98
C THR A 11 -8.10 -4.03 47.15
N LYS A 12 -7.65 -4.46 48.35
CA LYS A 12 -6.24 -4.82 48.60
C LYS A 12 -5.72 -5.95 47.70
N ARG A 13 -6.62 -6.72 47.06
CA ARG A 13 -6.28 -7.86 46.21
C ARG A 13 -6.77 -7.72 44.76
N LEU A 14 -7.68 -6.79 44.47
CA LEU A 14 -8.28 -6.66 43.14
C LEU A 14 -8.03 -5.27 42.58
N SER A 15 -7.50 -5.20 41.36
CA SER A 15 -7.40 -3.97 40.59
C SER A 15 -7.97 -4.16 39.19
N LEU A 16 -8.59 -3.12 38.66
CA LEU A 16 -9.03 -3.03 37.28
C LEU A 16 -8.09 -2.11 36.53
N ARG A 17 -7.85 -2.42 35.26
CA ARG A 17 -7.02 -1.60 34.38
C ARG A 17 -7.64 -1.55 33.00
N VAL A 18 -7.72 -0.33 32.46
CA VAL A 18 -8.06 -0.07 31.06
C VAL A 18 -6.85 0.52 30.36
N VAL A 19 -6.51 0.00 29.17
CA VAL A 19 -5.43 0.54 28.32
C VAL A 19 -5.99 0.86 26.95
N VAL A 20 -5.82 2.11 26.54
CA VAL A 20 -6.22 2.63 25.23
C VAL A 20 -4.94 3.06 24.50
N PRO A 21 -4.41 2.24 23.57
CA PRO A 21 -3.21 2.61 22.82
C PRO A 21 -3.56 3.63 21.73
N TYR A 22 -2.80 4.71 21.62
CA TYR A 22 -2.78 5.55 20.42
C TYR A 22 -1.59 5.15 19.55
N ALA A 23 -1.86 4.60 18.37
CA ALA A 23 -0.85 4.13 17.43
C ALA A 23 -0.87 4.99 16.17
N GLU A 24 0.32 5.20 15.62
CA GLU A 24 0.51 5.80 14.31
C GLU A 24 1.36 4.83 13.48
N SER A 25 0.83 4.42 12.32
CA SER A 25 1.57 3.75 11.26
C SER A 25 1.82 4.74 10.13
N ARG A 26 3.03 4.67 9.58
CA ARG A 26 3.44 5.47 8.44
C ARG A 26 4.26 4.60 7.52
N ASP A 27 3.76 4.40 6.31
CA ASP A 27 4.50 3.73 5.26
C ASP A 27 4.83 4.72 4.17
N VAL A 28 6.05 4.59 3.65
CA VAL A 28 6.55 5.38 2.55
C VAL A 28 6.86 4.42 1.42
N SER A 29 5.99 4.38 0.42
CA SER A 29 6.19 3.58 -0.78
C SER A 29 6.42 4.50 -1.97
N GLN A 30 7.46 4.21 -2.75
CA GLN A 30 7.80 4.94 -3.95
C GLN A 30 8.07 3.94 -5.07
N LEU A 31 7.41 4.13 -6.22
CA LEU A 31 7.71 3.40 -7.44
C LEU A 31 8.60 4.33 -8.24
N VAL A 32 9.80 3.86 -8.48
CA VAL A 32 10.78 4.61 -9.25
C VAL A 32 10.81 4.01 -10.64
N LEU A 33 9.84 4.42 -11.48
CA LEU A 33 9.92 4.19 -12.92
C LEU A 33 10.92 5.18 -13.52
N ASN A 34 11.79 4.69 -14.41
CA ASN A 34 12.79 5.52 -15.10
C ASN A 34 13.65 6.36 -14.14
N ARG A 35 14.28 5.72 -13.14
CA ARG A 35 15.07 6.36 -12.06
C ARG A 35 16.05 7.44 -12.54
N ASN A 36 16.65 7.24 -13.71
CA ASN A 36 17.67 8.12 -14.26
C ASN A 36 17.12 9.12 -15.29
N GLY A 37 15.80 9.13 -15.53
CA GLY A 37 15.13 10.02 -16.48
C GLY A 37 15.36 9.68 -17.96
N THR A 38 16.36 8.86 -18.30
CA THR A 38 16.86 8.67 -19.67
C THR A 38 16.39 7.40 -20.39
N GLY A 39 15.64 6.52 -19.73
CA GLY A 39 15.25 5.21 -20.28
C GLY A 39 13.78 5.04 -20.69
N ALA A 40 12.92 6.03 -20.44
CA ALA A 40 11.50 5.90 -20.79
C ALA A 40 11.28 6.05 -22.31
N ASN A 41 10.73 5.00 -22.92
CA ASN A 41 10.30 4.99 -24.32
C ASN A 41 8.78 5.11 -24.48
N VAL A 42 8.03 5.07 -23.38
CA VAL A 42 6.57 5.23 -23.32
C VAL A 42 6.18 6.20 -22.22
N GLY A 43 5.03 6.82 -22.37
CA GLY A 43 4.45 7.76 -21.41
C GLY A 43 2.92 7.72 -21.41
N ARG A 44 2.30 8.58 -20.62
CA ARG A 44 0.84 8.67 -20.50
C ARG A 44 0.22 8.99 -21.84
N ASN A 45 -0.82 8.25 -22.22
CA ASN A 45 -1.56 8.54 -23.44
C ASN A 45 -2.33 9.87 -23.29
N PRO A 46 -2.01 10.89 -24.13
CA PRO A 46 -2.66 12.20 -24.04
C PRO A 46 -4.15 12.15 -24.37
N ALA A 47 -4.66 11.06 -24.95
CA ALA A 47 -6.09 10.84 -25.17
C ALA A 47 -6.91 10.80 -23.86
N TYR A 48 -6.27 10.58 -22.70
CA TYR A 48 -6.90 10.58 -21.37
C TYR A 48 -6.63 11.86 -20.57
N GLU A 49 -6.01 12.87 -21.18
CA GLU A 49 -5.76 14.16 -20.55
C GLU A 49 -6.91 15.13 -20.78
N THR A 50 -6.85 16.32 -20.17
CA THR A 50 -7.86 17.37 -20.34
C THR A 50 -8.04 17.79 -21.79
N THR A 51 -6.96 17.79 -22.58
CA THR A 51 -6.98 18.03 -24.03
C THR A 51 -7.29 16.78 -24.87
N GLY A 52 -7.67 15.68 -24.21
CA GLY A 52 -7.83 14.36 -24.81
C GLY A 52 -8.85 14.31 -25.96
N ALA A 53 -9.87 15.18 -25.96
CA ALA A 53 -10.83 15.25 -27.08
C ALA A 53 -10.17 15.71 -28.39
N ALA A 54 -9.31 16.73 -28.34
CA ALA A 54 -8.57 17.20 -29.51
C ALA A 54 -7.54 16.18 -29.99
N VAL A 55 -6.88 15.50 -29.04
CA VAL A 55 -5.94 14.41 -29.31
C VAL A 55 -6.64 13.25 -30.03
N ARG A 56 -7.80 12.82 -29.52
CA ARG A 56 -8.62 11.78 -30.16
C ARG A 56 -9.07 12.19 -31.55
N ALA A 57 -9.52 13.43 -31.74
CA ALA A 57 -9.88 13.94 -33.06
C ALA A 57 -8.70 13.87 -34.06
N SER A 58 -7.49 14.25 -33.64
CA SER A 58 -6.28 14.14 -34.46
C SER A 58 -5.93 12.68 -34.81
N ASN A 59 -6.00 11.78 -33.83
CA ASN A 59 -5.78 10.35 -34.07
C ASN A 59 -6.84 9.77 -35.02
N GLY A 60 -8.10 10.15 -34.84
CA GLY A 60 -9.22 9.80 -35.72
C GLY A 60 -9.03 10.30 -37.15
N ALA A 61 -8.49 11.51 -37.35
CA ALA A 61 -8.18 12.04 -38.67
C ALA A 61 -7.10 11.22 -39.39
N LEU A 62 -6.00 10.87 -38.71
CA LEU A 62 -4.96 9.98 -39.25
C LEU A 62 -5.54 8.60 -39.63
N ILE A 63 -6.30 8.00 -38.72
CA ILE A 63 -6.95 6.70 -38.94
C ILE A 63 -7.91 6.76 -40.13
N GLY A 64 -8.64 7.87 -40.28
CA GLY A 64 -9.50 8.15 -41.43
C GLY A 64 -8.71 8.23 -42.73
N GLN A 65 -7.58 8.96 -42.75
CA GLN A 65 -6.74 9.09 -43.93
C GLN A 65 -6.17 7.75 -44.41
N ILE A 66 -5.68 6.90 -43.48
CA ILE A 66 -5.19 5.56 -43.81
C ILE A 66 -6.31 4.70 -44.40
N GLU A 67 -7.51 4.78 -43.84
CA GLU A 67 -8.66 4.03 -44.33
C GLU A 67 -9.13 4.53 -45.70
N SER A 68 -9.16 5.85 -45.92
CA SER A 68 -9.46 6.43 -47.23
C SER A 68 -8.44 6.03 -48.28
N ALA A 69 -7.13 6.01 -47.95
CA ALA A 69 -6.09 5.54 -48.86
C ALA A 69 -6.26 4.05 -49.21
N ARG A 70 -6.53 3.23 -48.21
CA ARG A 70 -6.82 1.79 -48.37
C ARG A 70 -8.02 1.56 -49.30
N ALA A 71 -9.12 2.27 -49.06
CA ALA A 71 -10.34 2.15 -49.86
C ALA A 71 -10.13 2.64 -51.30
N ALA A 72 -9.40 3.75 -51.48
CA ALA A 72 -9.08 4.28 -52.80
C ALA A 72 -8.22 3.28 -53.61
N LEU A 73 -7.19 2.69 -53.00
CA LEU A 73 -6.37 1.67 -53.68
C LEU A 73 -7.17 0.40 -53.98
N ALA A 74 -8.05 -0.04 -53.07
CA ALA A 74 -8.90 -1.21 -53.33
C ALA A 74 -9.87 -0.97 -54.50
N ALA A 75 -10.45 0.23 -54.59
CA ALA A 75 -11.27 0.63 -55.73
C ALA A 75 -10.45 0.69 -57.03
N GLU A 76 -9.22 1.19 -56.96
CA GLU A 76 -8.32 1.26 -58.11
C GLU A 76 -7.91 -0.13 -58.62
N ILE A 77 -7.61 -1.07 -57.71
CA ILE A 77 -7.36 -2.48 -58.05
C ILE A 77 -8.58 -3.07 -58.79
N ALA A 78 -9.79 -2.84 -58.29
CA ALA A 78 -11.01 -3.32 -58.93
C ALA A 78 -11.23 -2.70 -60.32
N ARG A 79 -11.02 -1.38 -60.45
CA ARG A 79 -11.14 -0.65 -61.72
C ARG A 79 -10.15 -1.17 -62.77
N CYS A 80 -8.93 -1.48 -62.37
CA CYS A 80 -7.85 -1.91 -63.25
C CYS A 80 -7.94 -3.35 -63.75
N THR A 81 -8.96 -4.10 -63.31
CA THR A 81 -9.34 -5.39 -63.91
C THR A 81 -9.87 -5.24 -65.34
N ASN A 82 -10.45 -4.09 -65.68
CA ASN A 82 -10.85 -3.80 -67.05
C ASN A 82 -9.61 -3.47 -67.90
N ALA A 83 -9.35 -4.26 -68.93
CA ALA A 83 -8.18 -4.10 -69.81
C ALA A 83 -8.13 -2.76 -70.55
N THR A 84 -9.29 -2.13 -70.80
CA THR A 84 -9.38 -0.84 -71.50
C THR A 84 -9.28 0.37 -70.58
N ALA A 85 -9.24 0.15 -69.25
CA ALA A 85 -9.06 1.23 -68.29
C ALA A 85 -7.67 1.86 -68.43
N SER A 86 -7.63 3.19 -68.56
CA SER A 86 -6.39 3.99 -68.57
C SER A 86 -5.88 4.27 -67.15
N GLY A 87 -4.61 4.64 -67.02
CA GLY A 87 -3.98 4.99 -65.72
C GLY A 87 -3.68 3.79 -64.80
N CYS A 88 -3.76 2.57 -65.32
CA CYS A 88 -3.62 1.33 -64.54
C CYS A 88 -2.21 0.73 -64.54
N ASP A 89 -1.23 1.40 -65.15
CA ASP A 89 0.09 0.84 -65.41
C ASP A 89 0.80 0.42 -64.12
N ALA A 90 0.74 1.27 -63.07
CA ALA A 90 1.35 0.98 -61.77
C ALA A 90 0.73 -0.25 -61.09
N VAL A 91 -0.61 -0.37 -61.10
CA VAL A 91 -1.33 -1.51 -60.50
C VAL A 91 -1.10 -2.79 -61.29
N ARG A 92 -1.11 -2.73 -62.62
CA ARG A 92 -0.87 -3.89 -63.49
C ARG A 92 0.59 -4.36 -63.47
N ALA A 93 1.54 -3.45 -63.26
CA ALA A 93 2.95 -3.80 -63.10
C ALA A 93 3.24 -4.53 -61.78
N ASN A 94 2.46 -4.30 -60.72
CA ASN A 94 2.65 -4.94 -59.42
C ASN A 94 1.31 -5.21 -58.67
N PRO A 95 0.48 -6.14 -59.16
CA PRO A 95 -0.84 -6.41 -58.57
C PRO A 95 -0.73 -7.02 -57.16
N ALA A 96 0.27 -7.88 -56.93
CA ALA A 96 0.52 -8.48 -55.63
C ALA A 96 0.93 -7.44 -54.58
N GLY A 97 1.80 -6.49 -54.96
CA GLY A 97 2.21 -5.39 -54.09
C GLY A 97 1.05 -4.47 -53.72
N ALA A 98 0.17 -4.14 -54.68
CA ALA A 98 -1.03 -3.34 -54.43
C ALA A 98 -1.98 -4.02 -53.42
N GLN A 99 -2.22 -5.32 -53.58
CA GLN A 99 -3.05 -6.09 -52.62
C GLN A 99 -2.39 -6.21 -51.24
N ALA A 100 -1.07 -6.45 -51.19
CA ALA A 100 -0.33 -6.51 -49.94
C ALA A 100 -0.38 -5.17 -49.18
N LEU A 101 -0.32 -4.05 -49.91
CA LEU A 101 -0.42 -2.70 -49.35
C LEU A 101 -1.79 -2.45 -48.70
N VAL A 102 -2.89 -2.87 -49.33
CA VAL A 102 -4.24 -2.79 -48.75
C VAL A 102 -4.30 -3.53 -47.40
N SER A 103 -3.78 -4.76 -47.36
CA SER A 103 -3.74 -5.58 -46.13
C SER A 103 -2.86 -4.96 -45.05
N ARG A 104 -1.67 -4.46 -45.41
CA ARG A 104 -0.75 -3.80 -44.47
C ARG A 104 -1.33 -2.49 -43.91
N ALA A 105 -2.05 -1.72 -44.73
CA ALA A 105 -2.75 -0.52 -44.27
C ALA A 105 -3.84 -0.86 -43.23
N GLN A 106 -4.61 -1.93 -43.45
CA GLN A 106 -5.59 -2.40 -42.48
C GLN A 106 -4.95 -2.84 -41.16
N GLN A 107 -3.85 -3.59 -41.21
CA GLN A 107 -3.11 -3.99 -40.01
C GLN A 107 -2.55 -2.77 -39.26
N THR A 108 -1.92 -1.84 -39.98
CA THR A 108 -1.36 -0.60 -39.40
C THR A 108 -2.45 0.21 -38.71
N ARG A 109 -3.61 0.38 -39.36
CA ARG A 109 -4.78 1.03 -38.77
C ARG A 109 -5.18 0.35 -37.46
N SER A 110 -5.34 -0.97 -37.45
CA SER A 110 -5.72 -1.72 -36.24
C SER A 110 -4.71 -1.53 -35.10
N HIS A 111 -3.42 -1.57 -35.39
CA HIS A 111 -2.37 -1.32 -34.38
C HIS A 111 -2.42 0.11 -33.83
N LEU A 112 -2.62 1.11 -34.69
CA LEU A 112 -2.74 2.50 -34.26
C LEU A 112 -3.97 2.72 -33.36
N VAL A 113 -5.11 2.11 -33.70
CA VAL A 113 -6.32 2.15 -32.86
C VAL A 113 -6.07 1.53 -31.50
N THR A 114 -5.42 0.36 -31.45
CA THR A 114 -5.12 -0.32 -30.18
C THR A 114 -4.17 0.51 -29.30
N VAL A 115 -3.13 1.12 -29.87
CA VAL A 115 -2.12 1.85 -29.10
C VAL A 115 -2.58 3.26 -28.77
N TYR A 116 -2.95 4.06 -29.76
CA TYR A 116 -3.22 5.49 -29.61
C TYR A 116 -4.71 5.82 -29.42
N GLY A 117 -5.61 4.91 -29.82
CA GLY A 117 -7.06 5.15 -29.82
C GLY A 117 -7.58 5.65 -31.16
N ASP A 118 -8.84 6.07 -31.17
CA ASP A 118 -9.57 6.57 -32.33
C ASP A 118 -10.17 7.98 -32.07
N GLY A 119 -11.05 8.44 -32.97
CA GLY A 119 -11.76 9.72 -32.85
C GLY A 119 -12.63 9.89 -31.60
N THR A 120 -12.94 8.80 -30.91
CA THR A 120 -13.93 8.73 -29.83
C THR A 120 -13.36 8.18 -28.53
N ARG A 121 -12.42 7.22 -28.59
CA ARG A 121 -11.86 6.50 -27.44
C ARG A 121 -10.34 6.54 -27.45
N GLY A 122 -9.74 6.61 -26.26
CA GLY A 122 -8.31 6.35 -26.09
C GLY A 122 -8.00 4.86 -26.29
N GLY A 123 -6.77 4.55 -26.70
CA GLY A 123 -6.28 3.19 -26.92
C GLY A 123 -5.67 2.60 -25.66
N SER A 124 -4.37 2.31 -25.70
CA SER A 124 -3.59 1.92 -24.53
C SER A 124 -3.42 3.11 -23.59
N PRO A 125 -3.39 2.90 -22.26
CA PRO A 125 -3.13 3.96 -21.29
C PRO A 125 -1.70 4.54 -21.39
N VAL A 126 -0.79 3.79 -22.03
CA VAL A 126 0.56 4.22 -22.38
C VAL A 126 0.80 4.19 -23.89
N VAL A 127 1.47 5.21 -24.41
CA VAL A 127 1.88 5.32 -25.81
C VAL A 127 3.36 5.71 -25.92
N PRO A 128 4.02 5.51 -27.07
CA PRO A 128 5.39 5.95 -27.28
C PRO A 128 5.61 7.43 -26.93
N LEU A 129 6.75 7.70 -26.27
CA LEU A 129 7.13 9.05 -25.88
C LEU A 129 7.66 9.83 -27.09
N THR A 130 7.31 11.10 -27.19
CA THR A 130 7.85 12.02 -28.19
C THR A 130 9.38 12.02 -28.14
N GLY A 131 10.03 11.90 -29.29
CA GLY A 131 11.49 11.82 -29.39
C GLY A 131 12.11 10.45 -29.04
N SER A 132 11.31 9.47 -28.59
CA SER A 132 11.80 8.10 -28.42
C SER A 132 12.05 7.41 -29.76
N THR A 133 12.94 6.43 -29.77
CA THR A 133 13.20 5.57 -30.94
C THR A 133 11.94 4.82 -31.38
N VAL A 134 11.07 4.45 -30.44
CA VAL A 134 9.80 3.79 -30.72
C VAL A 134 8.83 4.74 -31.44
N HIS A 135 8.71 5.98 -30.99
CA HIS A 135 7.88 6.96 -31.68
C HIS A 135 8.42 7.28 -33.07
N ALA A 136 9.74 7.46 -33.21
CA ALA A 136 10.38 7.67 -34.51
C ALA A 136 10.10 6.52 -35.50
N ALA A 137 10.12 5.28 -35.03
CA ALA A 137 9.77 4.12 -35.85
C ALA A 137 8.30 4.14 -36.31
N VAL A 138 7.36 4.55 -35.46
CA VAL A 138 5.94 4.71 -35.84
C VAL A 138 5.77 5.79 -36.91
N VAL A 139 6.40 6.95 -36.74
CA VAL A 139 6.35 8.04 -37.72
C VAL A 139 6.97 7.62 -39.05
N ALA A 140 8.11 6.94 -39.02
CA ALA A 140 8.76 6.40 -40.22
C ALA A 140 7.87 5.36 -40.93
N GLY A 141 7.18 4.50 -40.17
CA GLY A 141 6.24 3.53 -40.73
C GLY A 141 5.04 4.18 -41.44
N ILE A 142 4.49 5.26 -40.89
CA ILE A 142 3.40 6.03 -41.53
C ILE A 142 3.91 6.74 -42.78
N ALA A 143 5.11 7.32 -42.73
CA ALA A 143 5.73 7.96 -43.88
C ALA A 143 6.02 6.96 -45.02
N ALA A 144 6.47 5.75 -44.70
CA ALA A 144 6.65 4.66 -45.65
C ALA A 144 5.30 4.20 -46.24
N LEU A 145 4.27 4.07 -45.42
CA LEU A 145 2.93 3.72 -45.90
C LEU A 145 2.40 4.76 -46.90
N ARG A 146 2.58 6.05 -46.61
CA ARG A 146 2.24 7.15 -47.52
C ARG A 146 3.02 7.06 -48.84
N ALA A 147 4.33 6.81 -48.78
CA ALA A 147 5.16 6.68 -49.98
C ALA A 147 4.70 5.50 -50.86
N ASP A 148 4.40 4.36 -50.24
CA ASP A 148 3.94 3.17 -50.95
C ASP A 148 2.56 3.37 -51.59
N PHE A 149 1.64 4.10 -50.94
CA PHE A 149 0.38 4.54 -51.58
C PHE A 149 0.62 5.52 -52.74
N GLY A 150 1.57 6.45 -52.57
CA GLY A 150 1.95 7.41 -53.61
C GLY A 150 2.48 6.74 -54.88
N ALA A 151 3.14 5.58 -54.76
CA ALA A 151 3.59 4.79 -55.91
C ALA A 151 2.43 4.27 -56.79
N PHE A 152 1.21 4.19 -56.23
CA PHE A 152 -0.03 3.86 -56.95
C PHE A 152 -0.93 5.08 -57.21
N GLY A 153 -0.41 6.30 -57.05
CA GLY A 153 -1.15 7.55 -57.29
C GLY A 153 -2.12 7.94 -56.17
N ILE A 154 -2.11 7.24 -55.03
CA ILE A 154 -3.00 7.51 -53.89
C ILE A 154 -2.33 8.47 -52.91
N THR A 155 -2.96 9.63 -52.67
CA THR A 155 -2.37 10.75 -51.89
C THR A 155 -3.17 11.15 -50.64
N ASN A 156 -4.11 10.30 -50.21
CA ASN A 156 -5.02 10.60 -49.09
C ASN A 156 -4.32 10.76 -47.73
N ILE A 157 -3.10 10.25 -47.55
CA ILE A 157 -2.32 10.40 -46.31
C ILE A 157 -1.48 11.68 -46.42
N ALA A 158 -1.79 12.67 -45.59
CA ALA A 158 -1.10 13.96 -45.59
C ALA A 158 0.38 13.83 -45.19
N ALA A 159 1.23 14.75 -45.65
CA ALA A 159 2.62 14.79 -45.21
C ALA A 159 2.71 15.24 -43.73
N GLY A 160 3.59 14.60 -42.95
CA GLY A 160 3.84 14.97 -41.55
C GLY A 160 2.74 14.57 -40.56
N VAL A 161 1.69 13.87 -41.01
CA VAL A 161 0.65 13.35 -40.11
C VAL A 161 1.22 12.23 -39.23
N GLN A 162 0.94 12.30 -37.94
CA GLN A 162 1.41 11.34 -36.94
C GLN A 162 0.39 11.21 -35.80
N PRO A 163 0.34 10.06 -35.12
CA PRO A 163 -0.48 9.93 -33.93
C PRO A 163 0.11 10.77 -32.81
N ALA A 164 -0.74 11.23 -31.90
CA ALA A 164 -0.31 12.00 -30.75
C ALA A 164 0.54 11.14 -29.80
N ALA A 165 1.82 11.47 -29.70
CA ALA A 165 2.75 10.83 -28.78
C ALA A 165 2.59 11.35 -27.35
N ALA A 166 3.06 10.56 -26.40
CA ALA A 166 3.15 11.01 -25.01
C ALA A 166 4.19 12.13 -24.90
N THR A 167 3.90 13.11 -24.05
CA THR A 167 4.86 14.13 -23.60
C THR A 167 5.16 14.02 -22.11
N VAL A 168 4.34 13.25 -21.39
CA VAL A 168 4.44 13.03 -19.95
C VAL A 168 4.89 11.59 -19.69
N VAL A 169 6.02 11.44 -19.01
CA VAL A 169 6.51 10.14 -18.50
C VAL A 169 5.89 9.88 -17.13
N PHE A 170 5.51 8.63 -16.84
CA PHE A 170 5.21 8.22 -15.48
C PHE A 170 6.51 8.20 -14.65
N GLY A 171 6.77 9.28 -13.93
CA GLY A 171 7.94 9.42 -13.05
C GLY A 171 7.68 8.93 -11.62
N PRO A 172 8.55 9.32 -10.64
CA PRO A 172 8.46 8.90 -9.24
C PRO A 172 7.14 9.23 -8.51
N GLY A 173 6.33 10.15 -9.05
CA GLY A 173 4.99 10.49 -8.54
C GLY A 173 3.84 9.82 -9.32
N GLY A 174 4.13 9.04 -10.36
CA GLY A 174 3.14 8.47 -11.27
C GLY A 174 2.30 7.33 -10.68
N ILE A 175 2.72 6.77 -9.53
CA ILE A 175 1.97 5.73 -8.83
C ILE A 175 0.51 6.13 -8.63
N GLY A 176 0.27 7.30 -8.02
CA GLY A 176 -1.08 7.67 -7.59
C GLY A 176 -2.04 7.77 -8.78
N THR A 177 -1.51 8.23 -9.92
CA THR A 177 -2.23 8.26 -11.19
C THR A 177 -2.52 6.85 -11.71
N ILE A 178 -1.53 5.94 -11.67
CA ILE A 178 -1.72 4.55 -12.14
C ILE A 178 -2.70 3.79 -11.23
N ALA A 179 -2.65 4.03 -9.91
CA ALA A 179 -3.54 3.40 -8.94
C ALA A 179 -4.99 3.89 -9.07
N GLY A 180 -5.18 5.19 -9.19
CA GLY A 180 -6.52 5.79 -9.30
C GLY A 180 -7.18 5.63 -10.67
N ASP A 181 -6.42 5.26 -11.70
CA ASP A 181 -6.91 5.14 -13.07
C ASP A 181 -7.32 3.70 -13.38
N THR A 182 -8.65 3.52 -13.48
CA THR A 182 -9.28 2.22 -13.72
C THR A 182 -8.87 1.60 -15.06
N SER A 183 -8.32 2.39 -16.00
CA SER A 183 -7.80 1.87 -17.27
C SER A 183 -6.54 1.01 -17.11
N PHE A 184 -5.78 1.18 -16.02
CA PHE A 184 -4.64 0.33 -15.68
C PHE A 184 -5.04 -0.96 -14.95
N GLY A 185 -6.30 -1.10 -14.54
CA GLY A 185 -6.80 -2.28 -13.83
C GLY A 185 -6.24 -2.44 -12.40
N VAL A 186 -5.55 -1.42 -11.88
CA VAL A 186 -5.00 -1.42 -10.53
C VAL A 186 -6.10 -1.02 -9.57
N GLY A 187 -6.88 -1.98 -9.07
CA GLY A 187 -8.08 -1.71 -8.26
C GLY A 187 -7.85 -1.13 -6.85
N TYR A 188 -6.69 -0.54 -6.57
CA TYR A 188 -6.39 0.13 -5.31
C TYR A 188 -6.63 1.63 -5.46
N ARG A 189 -7.39 2.22 -4.53
CA ARG A 189 -7.65 3.66 -4.50
C ARG A 189 -6.37 4.46 -4.27
N GLN A 190 -5.42 3.87 -3.54
CA GLN A 190 -4.14 4.48 -3.24
C GLN A 190 -3.02 3.44 -3.32
N LEU A 191 -1.96 3.83 -4.00
CA LEU A 191 -0.63 3.25 -3.89
C LEU A 191 0.26 4.45 -3.52
N GLY A 192 1.09 4.34 -2.50
CA GLY A 192 1.95 5.46 -2.07
C GLY A 192 2.07 5.56 -0.56
N ASN A 193 2.42 6.75 -0.08
CA ASN A 193 2.62 6.98 1.35
C ASN A 193 1.30 6.91 2.10
N THR A 194 1.23 6.06 3.11
CA THR A 194 0.06 5.94 3.98
C THR A 194 0.44 6.50 5.34
N ARG A 195 -0.50 7.20 5.96
CA ARG A 195 -0.37 7.65 7.34
C ARG A 195 -1.69 7.39 8.03
N ARG A 196 -1.63 6.60 9.09
CA ARG A 196 -2.80 6.27 9.90
C ARG A 196 -2.46 6.49 11.35
N ALA A 197 -3.28 7.30 12.01
CA ALA A 197 -3.17 7.54 13.44
C ALA A 197 -4.53 7.36 14.08
N GLY A 198 -4.59 6.67 15.21
CA GLY A 198 -5.85 6.40 15.87
C GLY A 198 -5.71 5.54 17.12
N VAL A 199 -6.86 5.24 17.70
CA VAL A 199 -6.98 4.31 18.81
C VAL A 199 -6.79 2.89 18.27
N GLY A 200 -5.84 2.17 18.85
CA GLY A 200 -5.66 0.74 18.63
C GLY A 200 -6.60 -0.08 19.51
N ASP A 201 -6.31 -1.36 19.68
CA ASP A 201 -7.20 -2.25 20.43
C ASP A 201 -7.20 -1.92 21.92
N VAL A 202 -8.40 -1.70 22.48
CA VAL A 202 -8.60 -1.37 23.90
C VAL A 202 -8.57 -2.64 24.73
N ASP A 203 -7.71 -2.65 25.75
CA ASP A 203 -7.60 -3.76 26.70
C ASP A 203 -8.27 -3.39 28.03
N VAL A 204 -9.19 -4.23 28.49
CA VAL A 204 -9.77 -4.16 29.85
C VAL A 204 -9.36 -5.39 30.62
N THR A 205 -8.72 -5.19 31.76
CA THR A 205 -8.13 -6.28 32.54
C THR A 205 -8.47 -6.15 34.03
N ALA A 206 -8.63 -7.28 34.69
CA ALA A 206 -8.77 -7.41 36.13
C ALA A 206 -7.61 -8.23 36.67
N THR A 207 -6.88 -7.69 37.64
CA THR A 207 -5.76 -8.35 38.31
C THR A 207 -6.15 -8.73 39.72
N LEU A 208 -6.05 -10.02 40.03
CA LEU A 208 -6.27 -10.59 41.35
C LEU A 208 -4.94 -11.04 41.97
N LEU A 209 -4.64 -10.52 43.15
CA LEU A 209 -3.55 -10.97 44.01
C LEU A 209 -3.97 -12.27 44.71
N LEU A 210 -3.43 -13.39 44.24
CA LEU A 210 -3.74 -14.71 44.77
C LEU A 210 -3.05 -14.95 46.11
N PHE A 211 -1.76 -14.63 46.16
CA PHE A 211 -0.93 -14.85 47.32
C PHE A 211 0.03 -13.68 47.51
N ASP A 212 0.15 -13.22 48.75
CA ASP A 212 1.11 -12.18 49.12
C ASP A 212 1.63 -12.39 50.54
N SER A 213 2.82 -12.97 50.64
CA SER A 213 3.53 -13.11 51.92
C SER A 213 4.10 -11.78 52.45
N PHE A 214 4.13 -10.71 51.64
CA PHE A 214 4.60 -9.38 52.05
C PHE A 214 3.55 -8.58 52.82
N ARG A 215 2.28 -9.01 52.82
CA ARG A 215 1.14 -8.29 53.42
C ARG A 215 1.08 -6.82 52.95
N ALA A 216 1.33 -6.58 51.67
CA ALA A 216 1.41 -5.24 51.05
C ALA A 216 2.52 -4.30 51.56
N ASP A 217 3.52 -4.79 52.30
CA ASP A 217 4.65 -3.98 52.79
C ASP A 217 5.86 -4.03 51.82
N GLN A 218 6.01 -2.99 51.00
CA GLN A 218 7.10 -2.86 50.03
C GLN A 218 8.47 -2.66 50.70
N VAL A 219 8.51 -2.17 51.93
CA VAL A 219 9.75 -1.97 52.70
C VAL A 219 10.24 -3.32 53.21
N LYS A 220 9.33 -4.17 53.71
CA LYS A 220 9.66 -5.58 54.02
C LYS A 220 10.16 -6.35 52.81
N ARG A 221 9.62 -6.08 51.62
CA ARG A 221 10.12 -6.70 50.38
C ARG A 221 11.60 -6.39 50.11
N LEU A 222 12.06 -5.16 50.39
CA LEU A 222 13.42 -4.71 50.11
C LEU A 222 14.41 -5.00 51.25
N LEU A 223 13.91 -5.07 52.49
CA LEU A 223 14.76 -5.15 53.68
C LEU A 223 14.71 -6.50 54.40
N SER A 224 13.69 -7.33 54.15
CA SER A 224 13.56 -8.62 54.84
C SER A 224 14.53 -9.65 54.27
N PRO A 225 15.30 -10.36 55.12
CA PRO A 225 16.08 -11.53 54.70
C PRO A 225 15.22 -12.77 54.45
N THR A 226 13.91 -12.70 54.69
CA THR A 226 12.99 -13.83 54.61
C THR A 226 12.61 -14.17 53.18
N ARG A 227 12.49 -15.47 52.90
CA ARG A 227 11.87 -15.96 51.67
C ARG A 227 10.44 -15.47 51.60
N ALA A 228 10.03 -15.01 50.43
CA ALA A 228 8.70 -14.49 50.23
C ALA A 228 8.24 -14.70 48.80
N VAL A 229 6.96 -14.97 48.64
CA VAL A 229 6.30 -15.19 47.36
C VAL A 229 5.14 -14.23 47.22
N ARG A 230 4.98 -13.70 46.00
CA ARG A 230 3.80 -12.97 45.57
C ARG A 230 3.33 -13.53 44.24
N SER A 231 2.06 -13.85 44.12
CA SER A 231 1.48 -14.32 42.87
C SER A 231 0.20 -13.55 42.56
N ASN A 232 0.04 -13.18 41.30
CA ASN A 232 -1.16 -12.57 40.77
C ASN A 232 -1.56 -13.21 39.45
N VAL A 233 -2.87 -13.20 39.21
CA VAL A 233 -3.46 -13.57 37.92
C VAL A 233 -4.22 -12.37 37.40
N THR A 234 -4.01 -12.07 36.12
CA THR A 234 -4.71 -11.06 35.35
C THR A 234 -5.54 -11.77 34.30
N LEU A 235 -6.83 -11.46 34.27
CA LEU A 235 -7.74 -11.86 33.21
C LEU A 235 -8.21 -10.60 32.51
N GLY A 236 -8.43 -10.66 31.21
CA GLY A 236 -8.85 -9.50 30.47
C GLY A 236 -9.49 -9.81 29.14
N TRP A 237 -10.12 -8.79 28.60
CA TRP A 237 -10.71 -8.80 27.28
C TRP A 237 -10.10 -7.66 26.47
N ARG A 238 -9.66 -8.00 25.26
CA ARG A 238 -9.28 -7.04 24.23
C ARG A 238 -10.48 -6.80 23.35
N PHE A 239 -10.84 -5.53 23.19
CA PHE A 239 -11.82 -5.07 22.23
C PHE A 239 -11.11 -4.72 20.92
N GLY A 240 -11.47 -5.43 19.85
CA GLY A 240 -10.99 -5.22 18.48
C GLY A 240 -11.47 -3.88 17.90
N THR A 241 -11.00 -2.79 18.48
CA THR A 241 -11.43 -1.41 18.20
C THR A 241 -10.46 -0.70 17.28
N ALA A 242 -9.25 -1.26 17.09
CA ALA A 242 -8.36 -0.79 16.06
C ALA A 242 -9.04 -0.94 14.70
N GLY A 243 -8.84 0.05 13.84
CA GLY A 243 -9.25 -0.11 12.47
C GLY A 243 -8.40 -1.20 11.80
N ALA A 244 -9.07 -2.20 11.22
CA ALA A 244 -8.46 -3.26 10.44
C ALA A 244 -7.84 -2.72 9.13
N ASP A 245 -7.17 -3.62 8.40
CA ASP A 245 -6.56 -3.38 7.09
C ASP A 245 -7.61 -2.81 6.10
N ARG A 246 -7.24 -1.75 5.38
CA ARG A 246 -8.08 -1.13 4.34
C ARG A 246 -7.87 -1.84 3.02
N THR A 247 -8.92 -2.47 2.51
CA THR A 247 -8.84 -3.27 1.28
C THR A 247 -8.56 -2.42 0.04
N GLU A 248 -8.88 -1.12 0.09
CA GLU A 248 -8.64 -0.15 -0.97
C GLU A 248 -7.20 0.40 -1.02
N ASP A 249 -6.34 0.05 -0.06
CA ASP A 249 -4.96 0.54 0.04
C ASP A 249 -3.97 -0.64 0.07
N ALA A 250 -3.11 -0.72 -0.93
CA ALA A 250 -2.24 -1.89 -1.12
C ALA A 250 -1.08 -1.97 -0.11
N PHE A 251 -0.79 -0.87 0.58
CA PHE A 251 0.31 -0.77 1.55
C PHE A 251 -0.17 -0.27 2.91
N ASP A 252 -1.47 -0.42 3.22
CA ASP A 252 -1.95 -0.09 4.57
C ASP A 252 -1.29 -1.01 5.60
N VAL A 253 -0.82 -0.40 6.67
CA VAL A 253 -0.37 -1.09 7.87
C VAL A 253 -1.38 -0.78 8.97
N PRO A 254 -2.12 -1.78 9.45
CA PRO A 254 -3.18 -1.56 10.43
C PRO A 254 -2.59 -1.12 11.78
N ILE A 255 -3.36 -0.33 12.51
CA ILE A 255 -2.98 0.21 13.84
C ILE A 255 -3.31 -0.76 14.99
N GLY A 256 -3.79 -1.95 14.68
CA GLY A 256 -4.07 -3.06 15.59
C GLY A 256 -4.65 -4.25 14.83
N GLU A 257 -5.01 -5.31 15.54
CA GLU A 257 -5.49 -6.54 14.92
C GLU A 257 -6.98 -6.45 14.56
N GLY A 258 -7.74 -5.60 15.28
CA GLY A 258 -9.18 -5.41 15.08
C GLY A 258 -10.02 -6.61 15.52
N ALA A 259 -9.39 -7.66 16.07
CA ALA A 259 -10.06 -8.84 16.60
C ALA A 259 -10.21 -8.74 18.12
N ASN A 260 -11.34 -9.22 18.62
CA ASN A 260 -11.50 -9.41 20.06
C ASN A 260 -10.60 -10.55 20.54
N ALA A 261 -10.08 -10.45 21.76
CA ALA A 261 -9.26 -11.52 22.33
C ALA A 261 -9.45 -11.68 23.83
N LEU A 262 -9.35 -12.92 24.30
CA LEU A 262 -9.21 -13.23 25.72
C LEU A 262 -7.73 -13.13 26.11
N LEU A 263 -7.45 -12.36 27.15
CA LEU A 263 -6.12 -12.15 27.69
C LEU A 263 -5.99 -12.81 29.06
N VAL A 264 -4.92 -13.59 29.23
CA VAL A 264 -4.58 -14.20 30.51
C VAL A 264 -3.12 -13.91 30.80
N ARG A 265 -2.81 -13.47 32.01
CA ARG A 265 -1.43 -13.34 32.49
C ARG A 265 -1.35 -13.85 33.92
N SER A 266 -0.33 -14.64 34.21
CA SER A 266 0.02 -15.03 35.57
C SER A 266 1.43 -14.54 35.85
N THR A 267 1.64 -13.87 36.98
CA THR A 267 2.96 -13.40 37.40
C THR A 267 3.22 -13.86 38.82
N THR A 268 4.36 -14.53 39.02
CA THR A 268 4.82 -14.98 40.33
C THR A 268 6.22 -14.47 40.59
N ASP A 269 6.36 -13.67 41.65
CA ASP A 269 7.62 -13.19 42.17
C ASP A 269 8.05 -14.08 43.34
N ILE A 270 9.24 -14.65 43.25
CA ILE A 270 9.88 -15.46 44.29
C ILE A 270 11.13 -14.72 44.76
N LEU A 271 11.12 -14.28 46.01
CA LEU A 271 12.27 -13.67 46.68
C LEU A 271 12.95 -14.75 47.52
N PHE A 272 14.22 -15.02 47.21
CA PHE A 272 15.03 -15.96 47.96
C PHE A 272 15.66 -15.31 49.18
N ASN A 273 16.13 -14.08 49.02
CA ASN A 273 16.73 -13.24 50.04
C ASN A 273 16.74 -11.77 49.57
N ARG A 274 17.36 -10.88 50.37
CA ARG A 274 17.47 -9.44 50.05
C ARG A 274 18.22 -9.10 48.75
N TRP A 275 19.01 -10.02 48.22
CA TRP A 275 19.93 -9.79 47.11
C TRP A 275 19.66 -10.64 45.87
N ALA A 276 18.70 -11.57 45.92
CA ALA A 276 18.34 -12.43 44.81
C ALA A 276 16.83 -12.70 44.79
N TRP A 277 16.22 -12.48 43.62
CA TRP A 277 14.82 -12.76 43.36
C TRP A 277 14.57 -13.12 41.90
N VAL A 278 13.50 -13.85 41.62
CA VAL A 278 13.08 -14.24 40.28
C VAL A 278 11.63 -13.88 40.08
N SER A 279 11.30 -13.30 38.93
CA SER A 279 9.93 -13.09 38.47
C SER A 279 9.64 -14.04 37.31
N ALA A 280 8.60 -14.85 37.43
CA ALA A 280 8.10 -15.70 36.37
C ALA A 280 6.77 -15.16 35.87
N THR A 281 6.65 -14.93 34.56
CA THR A 281 5.41 -14.45 33.94
C THR A 281 5.00 -15.37 32.80
N VAL A 282 3.75 -15.81 32.80
CA VAL A 282 3.12 -16.52 31.67
C VAL A 282 2.02 -15.61 31.11
N ARG A 283 1.96 -15.47 29.79
CA ARG A 283 0.95 -14.67 29.09
C ARG A 283 0.33 -15.51 27.98
N ALA A 284 -0.98 -15.53 27.89
CA ALA A 284 -1.71 -16.14 26.79
C ALA A 284 -2.70 -15.12 26.22
N ALA A 285 -2.75 -15.03 24.90
CA ALA A 285 -3.75 -14.27 24.16
C ALA A 285 -4.46 -15.22 23.19
N GLN A 286 -5.77 -15.33 23.33
CA GLN A 286 -6.61 -16.15 22.46
C GLN A 286 -7.56 -15.23 21.69
N PRO A 287 -7.26 -14.92 20.42
CA PRO A 287 -8.16 -14.18 19.55
C PRO A 287 -9.46 -14.96 19.31
N MET A 288 -10.55 -14.22 19.17
CA MET A 288 -11.85 -14.74 18.75
C MET A 288 -11.96 -14.69 17.22
N ALA A 289 -12.78 -15.57 16.65
CA ALA A 289 -13.08 -15.52 15.23
C ALA A 289 -13.85 -14.23 14.89
N ASP A 290 -13.53 -13.63 13.76
CA ASP A 290 -14.18 -12.43 13.26
C ASP A 290 -14.40 -12.49 11.75
N ARG A 291 -15.06 -11.45 11.22
CA ARG A 291 -15.20 -11.25 9.78
C ARG A 291 -14.53 -9.94 9.41
N ILE A 292 -13.71 -9.99 8.37
CA ILE A 292 -13.01 -8.83 7.85
C ILE A 292 -13.35 -8.64 6.37
N ALA A 293 -13.19 -7.41 5.89
CA ALA A 293 -13.12 -7.15 4.47
C ALA A 293 -11.74 -7.59 3.95
N VAL A 294 -11.72 -8.31 2.84
CA VAL A 294 -10.48 -8.67 2.11
C VAL A 294 -10.63 -8.28 0.65
N SER A 295 -9.52 -7.87 0.04
CA SER A 295 -9.42 -7.58 -1.39
C SER A 295 -9.10 -8.85 -2.17
N LEU A 296 -9.86 -9.14 -3.22
CA LEU A 296 -9.57 -10.18 -4.21
C LEU A 296 -9.21 -9.54 -5.57
N PRO A 297 -8.23 -10.09 -6.33
CA PRO A 297 -7.40 -11.25 -5.99
C PRO A 297 -6.45 -10.96 -4.82
N LEU A 298 -6.06 -12.01 -4.08
CA LEU A 298 -5.15 -11.84 -2.94
C LEU A 298 -3.79 -11.30 -3.44
N ARG A 299 -3.09 -10.53 -2.59
CA ARG A 299 -1.81 -9.88 -2.93
C ARG A 299 -0.69 -10.86 -3.38
N ASN A 300 -0.86 -12.16 -3.14
CA ASN A 300 0.08 -13.22 -3.49
C ASN A 300 -0.36 -14.04 -4.73
N GLU A 301 -1.47 -13.71 -5.37
CA GLU A 301 -1.92 -14.37 -6.60
C GLU A 301 -1.36 -13.67 -7.83
N ALA A 302 -0.87 -14.44 -8.80
CA ALA A 302 -0.22 -13.94 -10.03
C ALA A 302 -1.09 -13.01 -10.91
N GLY A 303 -2.36 -12.82 -10.55
CA GLY A 303 -3.34 -11.94 -11.22
C GLY A 303 -3.51 -10.56 -10.58
N THR A 304 -2.63 -10.11 -9.65
CA THR A 304 -2.80 -8.84 -8.90
C THR A 304 -3.00 -7.59 -9.79
N PHE A 305 -2.58 -7.64 -11.06
CA PHE A 305 -2.73 -6.55 -12.04
C PHE A 305 -3.69 -6.87 -13.19
N GLY A 306 -4.45 -7.98 -13.12
CA GLY A 306 -5.27 -8.49 -14.23
C GLY A 306 -6.79 -8.48 -14.00
N ALA A 307 -7.26 -8.18 -12.78
CA ALA A 307 -8.67 -8.20 -12.44
C ALA A 307 -9.05 -7.01 -11.54
N PRO A 308 -10.27 -6.46 -11.68
CA PRO A 308 -10.75 -5.41 -10.78
C PRO A 308 -10.77 -5.93 -9.33
N VAL A 309 -10.18 -5.16 -8.43
CA VAL A 309 -10.18 -5.49 -7.00
C VAL A 309 -11.61 -5.45 -6.48
N SER A 310 -12.05 -6.53 -5.86
CA SER A 310 -13.34 -6.60 -5.17
C SER A 310 -13.14 -6.79 -3.68
N ALA A 311 -13.90 -6.06 -2.88
CA ALA A 311 -13.93 -6.25 -1.44
C ALA A 311 -15.00 -7.29 -1.09
N VAL A 312 -14.60 -8.37 -0.44
CA VAL A 312 -15.50 -9.42 0.05
C VAL A 312 -15.30 -9.63 1.55
N SER A 313 -16.35 -10.11 2.23
CA SER A 313 -16.25 -10.50 3.64
C SER A 313 -15.72 -11.92 3.76
N ALA A 314 -14.62 -12.08 4.50
CA ALA A 314 -14.03 -13.38 4.82
C ALA A 314 -14.04 -13.62 6.32
N ALA A 315 -14.28 -14.88 6.72
CA ALA A 315 -14.08 -15.30 8.10
C ALA A 315 -12.58 -15.42 8.38
N ARG A 316 -12.12 -14.85 9.50
CA ARG A 316 -10.73 -14.87 9.92
C ARG A 316 -10.63 -15.46 11.33
N THR A 317 -9.59 -16.27 11.52
CA THR A 317 -9.18 -16.80 12.81
C THR A 317 -7.70 -16.53 12.98
N LEU A 318 -7.33 -15.74 13.98
CA LEU A 318 -5.93 -15.44 14.29
C LEU A 318 -5.32 -16.54 15.16
N GLY A 319 -3.99 -16.66 15.10
CA GLY A 319 -3.24 -17.62 15.90
C GLY A 319 -3.24 -17.28 17.39
N ARG A 320 -3.24 -18.30 18.26
CA ARG A 320 -3.07 -18.13 19.70
C ARG A 320 -1.60 -17.83 20.04
N ARG A 321 -1.36 -16.86 20.92
CA ARG A 321 -0.02 -16.53 21.42
C ARG A 321 0.16 -16.99 22.87
N LEU A 322 1.28 -17.63 23.17
CA LEU A 322 1.70 -18.05 24.50
C LEU A 322 3.16 -17.63 24.72
N ASP A 323 3.38 -16.76 25.71
CA ASP A 323 4.70 -16.27 26.07
C ASP A 323 5.02 -16.65 27.51
N VAL A 324 6.25 -17.12 27.74
CA VAL A 324 6.79 -17.39 29.07
C VAL A 324 8.06 -16.56 29.25
N GLU A 325 8.13 -15.82 30.35
CA GLU A 325 9.24 -14.96 30.69
C GLU A 325 9.75 -15.29 32.09
N LEU A 326 11.05 -15.50 32.22
CA LEU A 326 11.75 -15.66 33.49
C LEU A 326 12.76 -14.53 33.63
N ALA A 327 12.61 -13.72 34.67
CA ALA A 327 13.45 -12.56 34.94
C ALA A 327 14.16 -12.72 36.30
N PRO A 328 15.33 -13.39 36.33
CA PRO A 328 16.18 -13.41 37.51
C PRO A 328 16.79 -12.02 37.75
N ARG A 329 16.88 -11.61 39.00
CA ARG A 329 17.49 -10.35 39.41
C ARG A 329 18.37 -10.56 40.63
N MET A 330 19.48 -9.85 40.65
CA MET A 330 20.43 -9.84 41.76
C MET A 330 20.87 -8.41 42.08
N SER A 331 21.08 -8.11 43.36
CA SER A 331 21.69 -6.86 43.82
C SER A 331 23.03 -7.16 44.48
N ILE A 332 24.09 -6.54 43.97
CA ILE A 332 25.45 -6.69 44.49
C ILE A 332 25.83 -5.36 45.13
N GLY A 333 25.88 -5.33 46.47
CA GLY A 333 26.30 -4.15 47.22
C GLY A 333 25.68 -4.06 48.61
N ARG A 334 26.44 -4.41 49.64
CA ARG A 334 26.32 -3.79 50.97
C ARG A 334 27.43 -2.74 51.05
N ARG A 335 27.11 -1.44 50.94
CA ARG A 335 27.92 -0.49 51.71
C ARG A 335 27.62 -0.78 53.18
N ARG A 336 28.61 -1.29 53.91
CA ARG A 336 28.65 -1.15 55.37
C ARG A 336 28.68 0.35 55.67
N SER A 337 27.51 0.97 55.78
CA SER A 337 27.40 2.30 56.34
C SER A 337 27.54 2.15 57.86
N GLY A 338 28.78 2.24 58.33
CA GLY A 338 29.09 2.45 59.74
C GLY A 338 28.79 3.88 60.18
N TYR A 339 27.60 4.40 59.84
CA TYR A 339 27.14 5.67 60.38
C TYR A 339 26.44 5.42 61.72
N ARG A 340 27.21 5.58 62.80
CA ARG A 340 26.64 5.97 64.10
C ARG A 340 25.84 7.25 63.85
N PHE A 341 24.53 7.23 64.11
CA PHE A 341 23.78 8.45 64.33
C PHE A 341 24.41 9.20 65.52
N PRO A 342 24.88 10.44 65.37
CA PRO A 342 25.04 11.29 66.54
C PRO A 342 23.63 11.55 67.08
N ARG A 343 23.44 11.29 68.37
CA ARG A 343 22.27 11.78 69.11
C ARG A 343 22.25 13.30 68.98
N CYS A 344 21.29 13.86 68.25
CA CYS A 344 20.93 15.27 68.41
C CYS A 344 20.26 15.44 69.78
N ARG A 345 21.04 15.87 70.76
CA ARG A 345 20.53 16.58 71.93
C ARG A 345 20.45 18.06 71.59
N ALA A 346 19.26 18.62 71.82
CA ALA A 346 18.96 20.03 72.04
C ALA A 346 18.98 20.99 70.84
N THR A 347 17.86 21.73 70.77
CA THR A 347 17.67 23.09 70.24
C THR A 347 17.82 23.34 68.74
N CYS A 348 16.68 23.34 68.05
CA CYS A 348 16.27 24.48 67.21
C CYS A 348 14.73 24.50 67.12
N ALA A 349 14.14 25.36 67.96
CA ALA A 349 12.80 25.87 67.79
C ALA A 349 12.80 26.97 66.69
N ALA A 350 11.60 27.28 66.19
CA ALA A 350 11.25 28.19 65.10
C ALA A 350 11.41 27.56 63.69
N ALA A 351 10.41 27.53 62.81
CA ALA A 351 9.32 28.49 62.63
C ALA A 351 7.99 27.80 62.27
N ARG A 352 6.92 28.34 62.84
CA ARG A 352 5.52 28.16 62.45
C ARG A 352 5.24 28.84 61.11
N ALA A 353 4.15 28.37 60.50
CA ALA A 353 3.20 29.09 59.64
C ALA A 353 3.43 29.02 58.12
N PHE A 354 2.70 28.10 57.49
CA PHE A 354 2.00 28.39 56.24
C PHE A 354 0.62 27.71 56.28
N ARG A 355 -0.45 28.52 56.34
CA ARG A 355 -1.85 28.09 56.15
C ARG A 355 -2.29 28.49 54.73
N PRO A 356 -3.07 27.66 54.03
CA PRO A 356 -3.68 28.04 52.76
C PRO A 356 -5.00 28.79 52.96
N ARG A 357 -5.39 29.59 51.97
CA ARG A 357 -6.79 29.85 51.61
C ARG A 357 -7.12 28.95 50.43
#